data_AF-A0A1S4E8Q9-F1
#
_entry.id   AF-A0A1S4E8Q9-F1
#
_cell.length_a   1.000
_cell.length_b   1.000
_cell.length_c   1.000
_cell.angle_alpha   90.00
_cell.angle_beta   90.00
_cell.angle_gamma   90.00
#
_symmetry.space_group_name_H-M   'P 1'
#
loop_
_entity.id
_entity.type
_entity.pdbx_description
1 polymer ?
#
loop_
_entity_poly.entity_id
_entity_poly.type
_entity_poly.pdbx_seq_one_letter_code
_entity_poly.pdbx_strand_id
1 'polypeptide(L)' 'MLSLGASKPWPEALEVLTGQKNLDAGPMLQYFDPLYKWLKEENRKTGTFVGWEKGRNGVYKSDEEILKVKQTPSNEVF' A
#
# COMPACT_ATOMS: atom_id res chain seq x y z
N MET A 1 11.68 20.39 -20.48
CA MET A 1 10.55 19.45 -20.35
C MET A 1 9.25 20.07 -20.84
N LEU A 2 8.73 21.14 -20.23
CA LEU A 2 7.48 21.78 -20.67
C LEU A 2 7.50 22.30 -22.12
N SER A 3 8.65 22.74 -22.60
CA SER A 3 8.85 23.15 -24.01
C SER A 3 8.86 21.99 -25.01
N LEU A 4 9.06 20.74 -24.57
CA LEU A 4 9.09 19.56 -25.45
C LEU A 4 7.68 19.15 -25.87
N GLY A 5 6.65 19.44 -25.08
CA GLY A 5 5.27 19.04 -25.38
C GLY A 5 5.15 17.56 -25.75
N ALA A 6 4.44 17.27 -26.85
CA ALA A 6 4.32 15.92 -27.41
C ALA A 6 5.38 15.59 -28.48
N SER A 7 6.40 16.43 -28.66
CA SER A 7 7.40 16.24 -29.74
C SER A 7 8.42 15.13 -29.45
N LYS A 8 8.55 14.71 -28.19
CA LYS A 8 9.45 13.64 -27.74
C LYS A 8 8.66 12.58 -26.97
N PRO A 9 9.08 11.29 -27.02
CA PRO A 9 8.53 10.27 -26.15
C PRO A 9 8.56 10.69 -24.68
N TRP A 10 7.49 10.42 -23.95
CA TRP A 10 7.38 10.81 -22.53
C TRP A 10 8.54 10.31 -21.64
N PRO A 11 9.21 9.16 -21.89
CA PRO A 11 10.39 8.76 -21.09
C PRO A 11 11.59 9.71 -21.28
N GLU A 12 11.77 10.28 -22.47
CA GLU A 12 12.83 11.26 -22.72
C GLU A 12 12.51 12.59 -22.03
N ALA A 13 11.23 12.99 -22.03
CA ALA A 13 10.79 14.18 -21.30
C ALA A 13 10.96 14.01 -19.78
N LEU A 14 10.71 12.81 -19.26
CA LEU A 14 10.90 12.44 -17.86
C LEU A 14 12.39 12.47 -17.48
N GLU A 15 13.27 11.91 -18.30
CA GLU A 15 14.71 11.88 -18.06
C GLU A 15 15.31 13.29 -17.95
N VAL A 16 14.85 14.24 -18.77
CA VAL A 16 15.28 15.64 -18.67
C VAL A 16 14.97 16.27 -17.31
N LEU A 17 13.96 15.77 -16.60
CA LEU A 17 13.49 16.33 -15.33
C LEU A 17 13.98 15.57 -14.11
N THR A 18 14.04 14.24 -14.18
CA THR A 18 14.35 13.35 -13.05
C THR A 18 15.71 12.66 -13.19
N GLY A 19 16.36 12.75 -14.35
CA GLY A 19 17.55 11.96 -14.69
C GLY A 19 17.25 10.47 -14.94
N GLN A 20 15.97 10.07 -14.94
CA GLN A 20 15.54 8.68 -15.09
C GLN A 20 14.55 8.53 -16.25
N LYS A 21 14.70 7.46 -17.04
CA LYS A 21 13.77 7.13 -18.15
C LYS A 21 12.56 6.31 -17.69
N ASN A 22 12.64 5.66 -16.54
CA ASN A 22 11.61 4.79 -16.01
C ASN A 22 10.82 5.49 -14.92
N LEU A 23 9.56 5.08 -14.73
CA LEU A 23 8.74 5.55 -13.63
C LEU A 23 9.25 4.96 -12.31
N ASP A 24 9.54 5.82 -11.33
CA ASP A 24 9.94 5.43 -9.99
C ASP A 24 8.91 5.93 -8.96
N ALA A 25 8.39 5.01 -8.15
CA ALA A 25 7.47 5.32 -7.05
C ALA A 25 8.21 5.77 -5.77
N GLY A 26 9.54 5.62 -5.73
CA GLY A 26 10.40 5.95 -4.60
C GLY A 26 10.19 7.37 -4.05
N PRO A 27 10.24 8.43 -4.88
CA PRO A 27 10.00 9.80 -4.42
C PRO A 27 8.62 9.98 -3.75
N MET A 28 7.59 9.30 -4.24
CA MET A 28 6.25 9.33 -3.65
C MET A 28 6.22 8.62 -2.29
N LEU A 29 6.86 7.44 -2.19
CA LEU A 29 6.98 6.72 -0.92
C LEU A 29 7.78 7.52 0.12
N GLN A 30 8.85 8.19 -0.29
CA GLN A 30 9.64 9.06 0.59
C GLN A 30 8.83 10.23 1.11
N TYR A 31 8.04 10.87 0.24
CA TYR A 31 7.15 11.97 0.64
C TYR A 31 6.13 11.53 1.72
N PHE A 32 5.58 10.32 1.61
CA PHE A 32 4.60 9.77 2.56
C PHE A 32 5.20 8.97 3.72
N ASP A 33 6.52 8.82 3.80
CA ASP A 33 7.19 7.99 4.83
C ASP A 33 6.80 8.36 6.28
N PRO A 34 6.72 9.64 6.68
CA PRO A 34 6.32 10.00 8.03
C PRO A 34 4.89 9.56 8.36
N LEU A 35 3.95 9.75 7.43
CA LEU A 35 2.57 9.33 7.59
C LEU A 35 2.45 7.81 7.64
N TYR A 36 3.18 7.11 6.77
CA TYR A 36 3.22 5.66 6.72
C TYR A 36 3.70 5.05 8.04
N LYS A 37 4.76 5.62 8.64
CA LYS A 37 5.25 5.22 9.96
C LYS A 37 4.21 5.45 11.05
N TRP A 38 3.55 6.60 11.05
CA TRP A 38 2.49 6.91 12.01
C TRP A 38 1.32 5.94 11.90
N LEU A 39 0.83 5.67 10.67
CA LEU A 39 -0.28 4.73 10.43
C LEU A 39 0.03 3.32 10.90
N LYS A 40 1.26 2.83 10.71
CA LYS A 40 1.66 1.51 11.23
C LYS A 40 1.57 1.44 12.75
N GLU A 41 2.06 2.47 13.42
CA GLU A 41 2.06 2.52 14.87
C GLU A 41 0.63 2.65 15.40
N GLU A 42 -0.20 3.45 14.74
CA GLU A 42 -1.60 3.62 15.13
C GLU A 42 -2.41 2.33 14.92
N ASN A 43 -2.28 1.67 13.76
CA ASN A 43 -2.93 0.39 13.50
C ASN A 43 -2.54 -0.68 14.55
N ARG A 44 -1.29 -0.65 15.03
CA ARG A 44 -0.82 -1.53 16.10
C ARG A 44 -1.47 -1.21 17.44
N LYS A 45 -1.64 0.07 17.77
CA LYS A 45 -2.28 0.53 19.02
C LYS A 45 -3.76 0.21 19.06
N THR A 46 -4.47 0.43 17.96
CA THR A 46 -5.92 0.18 17.85
C THR A 46 -6.24 -1.29 17.63
N GLY A 47 -5.25 -2.11 17.29
CA GLY A 47 -5.46 -3.52 16.94
C GLY A 47 -6.21 -3.71 15.62
N THR A 48 -6.19 -2.69 14.74
CA THR A 48 -6.87 -2.73 13.44
C THR A 48 -6.23 -3.75 12.52
N PHE A 49 -7.05 -4.55 11.84
CA PHE A 49 -6.57 -5.48 10.83
C PHE A 49 -6.13 -4.72 9.57
N VAL A 50 -4.90 -4.98 9.10
CA VAL A 50 -4.38 -4.38 7.87
C VAL A 50 -4.50 -5.38 6.73
N GLY A 51 -5.33 -5.07 5.74
CA GLY A 51 -5.57 -5.89 4.55
C GLY A 51 -7.03 -6.28 4.41
N TRP A 52 -7.30 -7.34 3.64
CA TRP A 52 -8.65 -7.89 3.46
C TRP A 52 -8.57 -9.41 3.34
N GLU A 53 -9.51 -10.13 3.95
CA GLU A 53 -9.64 -11.58 3.81
C GLU A 53 -10.93 -11.95 3.10
N LYS A 54 -10.81 -12.68 1.99
CA LYS A 54 -11.97 -13.18 1.24
C LYS A 54 -12.61 -14.33 2.02
N GLY A 55 -13.90 -14.21 2.34
CA GLY A 55 -14.70 -15.28 2.91
C GLY A 55 -15.07 -16.35 1.89
N ARG A 56 -15.53 -17.50 2.39
CA ARG A 56 -15.90 -18.68 1.57
C ARG A 56 -17.00 -18.39 0.55
N ASN A 57 -17.87 -17.43 0.83
CA ASN A 57 -19.01 -17.08 -0.01
C ASN A 57 -18.70 -15.99 -1.05
N GLY A 58 -17.41 -15.65 -1.22
CA GLY A 58 -16.99 -14.55 -2.08
C GLY A 58 -17.12 -13.16 -1.46
N VAL A 59 -17.74 -13.05 -0.28
CA VAL A 59 -17.87 -11.82 0.52
C VAL A 59 -16.63 -11.67 1.40
N TYR A 60 -16.09 -10.46 1.52
CA TYR A 60 -14.96 -10.16 2.41
C TYR A 60 -15.40 -10.20 3.88
N LYS A 61 -14.55 -10.77 4.73
CA LYS A 61 -14.78 -10.80 6.17
C LYS A 61 -14.64 -9.39 6.75
N SER A 62 -15.38 -9.10 7.81
CA SER A 62 -15.18 -7.89 8.61
C SER A 62 -13.90 -8.00 9.45
N ASP A 63 -13.34 -6.86 9.84
CA ASP A 63 -12.17 -6.82 10.70
C ASP A 63 -12.39 -7.58 12.02
N GLU A 64 -13.60 -7.51 12.59
CA GLU A 64 -13.95 -8.26 13.79
C GLU A 64 -13.91 -9.78 13.58
N GLU A 65 -14.41 -10.27 12.44
CA GLU A 65 -14.37 -11.69 12.10
C GLU A 65 -12.94 -12.18 11.92
N ILE A 66 -12.09 -11.37 11.30
CA ILE A 66 -10.67 -11.69 11.06
C ILE A 66 -9.90 -11.70 12.38
N LEU A 67 -10.11 -10.67 13.22
CA LEU A 67 -9.41 -10.55 14.50
C LEU A 67 -9.82 -11.64 15.49
N LYS A 68 -11.10 -12.06 15.51
CA LYS A 68 -11.57 -13.20 16.32
C LYS A 68 -10.86 -14.50 15.95
N VAL A 69 -10.75 -14.81 14.65
CA VAL A 69 -10.09 -16.04 14.16
C VAL A 69 -8.59 -16.07 14.48
N LYS A 70 -7.91 -14.92 14.45
CA LYS A 70 -6.46 -14.85 14.73
C LYS A 70 -6.13 -14.91 16.22
N GLN A 71 -7.10 -14.67 17.09
CA GLN A 71 -6.93 -14.74 18.55
C GLN A 71 -7.28 -16.12 19.13
N THR A 72 -7.96 -17.00 18.37
CA THR A 72 -8.25 -18.37 18.82
C THR A 72 -6.96 -19.21 18.81
N PRO A 73 -6.58 -19.87 19.92
CA PRO A 73 -5.41 -20.75 19.95
C PRO A 73 -5.62 -21.93 18.99
N SER A 74 -4.59 -22.30 18.24
CA SER A 74 -4.59 -23.33 17.19
C SER A 74 -4.94 -24.77 17.67
N ASN A 75 -5.40 -24.95 18.91
CA ASN A 75 -5.66 -26.25 19.54
C ASN A 75 -7.14 -26.61 19.70
N GLU A 76 -8.09 -25.79 19.23
CA GLU A 76 -9.53 -26.11 19.30
C GLU A 76 -10.14 -26.52 17.94
N VAL A 77 -9.33 -26.90 16.96
CA VAL A 77 -9.82 -27.46 15.68
C VAL A 77 -9.39 -28.92 15.57
N PHE A 78 -10.09 -29.79 16.29
CA PHE A 78 -10.25 -31.22 16.01
C PHE A 78 -11.72 -31.61 16.18
#